data_AF-A0A961ZJZ1-F1
#
_entry.id   AF-A0A961ZJZ1-F1
#
_cell.length_a   1.000
_cell.length_b   1.000
_cell.length_c   1.000
_cell.angle_alpha   90.00
_cell.angle_beta   90.00
_cell.angle_gamma   90.00
#
_symmetry.space_group_name_H-M   'P 1'
#
loop_
_entity.id
_entity.type
_entity.pdbx_description
1 polymer ?
#
loop_
_entity_poly.entity_id
_entity_poly.type
_entity_poly.pdbx_seq_one_letter_code
_entity_poly.pdbx_strand_id
1 'polypeptide(L)'
;MGSKISDIKHDDAVFDPEAQFDSPQHLVDEPGLTRGEKISALERWAHDVDRRLASGYEGMPTYGTEPRDAELLREIELAKSALKRGGDAGA
;
A
#
# COMPACT_ATOMS: atom_id res chain seq x y z
N MET A 1 -32.41 7.89 7.59
CA MET A 1 -30.94 8.09 7.55
C MET A 1 -30.29 6.74 7.79
N GLY A 2 -29.74 6.11 6.76
CA GLY A 2 -29.10 4.80 6.87
C GLY A 2 -27.86 4.78 5.99
N SER A 3 -26.72 4.76 6.67
CA SER A 3 -25.36 4.42 6.23
C SER A 3 -24.93 4.87 4.84
N LYS A 4 -24.09 5.92 4.80
CA LYS A 4 -23.09 6.10 3.75
C LYS A 4 -22.17 4.88 3.80
N ILE A 5 -22.52 3.83 3.06
CA ILE A 5 -21.54 2.81 2.68
C ILE A 5 -20.51 3.57 1.87
N SER A 6 -19.35 3.76 2.48
CA SER A 6 -18.16 4.24 1.78
C SER A 6 -17.98 3.32 0.59
N ASP A 7 -18.27 3.85 -0.60
CA ASP A 7 -18.14 3.17 -1.89
C ASP A 7 -16.64 3.07 -2.21
N ILE A 8 -15.87 2.43 -1.31
CA ILE A 8 -14.52 1.99 -1.61
C ILE A 8 -14.72 0.95 -2.69
N LYS A 9 -14.52 1.37 -3.94
CA LYS A 9 -14.53 0.45 -5.07
C LYS A 9 -13.37 -0.50 -4.84
N HIS A 10 -13.73 -1.71 -4.43
CA HIS A 10 -12.81 -2.80 -4.13
C HIS A 10 -11.77 -3.01 -5.24
N ASP A 11 -12.18 -2.80 -6.49
CA ASP A 11 -11.28 -2.82 -7.66
C ASP A 11 -10.23 -1.70 -7.62
N ASP A 12 -10.63 -0.46 -7.36
CA ASP A 12 -9.74 0.70 -7.23
C ASP A 12 -8.80 0.56 -6.02
N ALA A 13 -9.27 -0.02 -4.90
CA ALA A 13 -8.46 -0.27 -3.72
C ALA A 13 -7.29 -1.26 -3.98
N VAL A 14 -7.45 -2.17 -4.94
CA VAL A 14 -6.41 -3.12 -5.34
C VAL A 14 -5.53 -2.55 -6.47
N PHE A 15 -6.13 -1.78 -7.38
CA PHE A 15 -5.43 -1.27 -8.57
C PHE A 15 -4.64 0.01 -8.31
N ASP A 16 -5.18 0.90 -7.47
CA ASP A 16 -4.58 2.17 -7.05
C ASP A 16 -4.79 2.42 -5.54
N PRO A 17 -4.10 1.64 -4.68
CA PRO A 17 -4.24 1.76 -3.23
C PRO A 17 -3.79 3.12 -2.70
N GLU A 18 -2.86 3.80 -3.36
CA GLU A 18 -2.38 5.13 -2.95
C GLU A 18 -3.45 6.21 -3.09
N ALA A 19 -4.30 6.14 -4.12
CA ALA A 19 -5.42 7.08 -4.28
C ALA A 19 -6.57 6.81 -3.30
N GLN A 20 -6.70 5.57 -2.81
CA GLN A 20 -7.76 5.17 -1.88
C GLN A 20 -7.34 5.26 -0.41
N PHE A 21 -6.04 5.10 -0.12
CA PHE A 21 -5.51 5.04 1.24
C PHE A 21 -4.29 5.95 1.38
N ASP A 22 -4.32 6.84 2.38
CA ASP A 22 -3.17 7.68 2.72
C ASP A 22 -1.98 6.90 3.30
N SER A 23 -2.19 5.66 3.76
CA SER A 23 -1.14 4.87 4.42
C SER A 23 -1.37 3.36 4.24
N PRO A 24 -0.30 2.55 4.11
CA PRO A 24 -0.40 1.10 3.96
C PRO A 24 -1.06 0.42 5.16
N GLN A 25 -0.97 1.02 6.36
CA GLN A 25 -1.69 0.51 7.53
C GLN A 25 -3.21 0.59 7.40
N HIS A 26 -3.72 1.62 6.72
CA HIS A 26 -5.16 1.79 6.52
C HIS A 26 -5.72 0.71 5.60
N LEU A 27 -4.96 0.33 4.58
CA LEU A 27 -5.25 -0.82 3.71
C LEU A 27 -5.21 -2.15 4.49
N VAL A 28 -4.28 -2.31 5.43
CA VAL A 28 -4.24 -3.49 6.31
C VAL A 28 -5.47 -3.56 7.22
N ASP A 29 -5.93 -2.43 7.74
CA ASP A 29 -7.10 -2.35 8.63
C ASP A 29 -8.42 -2.53 7.88
N GLU A 30 -8.45 -2.24 6.56
CA GLU A 30 -9.65 -2.28 5.72
C GLU A 30 -10.37 -3.65 5.78
N PRO A 31 -11.53 -3.76 6.42
CA PRO A 31 -12.23 -5.04 6.56
C PRO A 31 -12.85 -5.54 5.23
N GLY A 32 -12.99 -4.66 4.23
CA GLY A 32 -13.53 -5.00 2.92
C GLY A 32 -12.61 -5.82 1.99
N LEU A 33 -11.32 -5.95 2.34
CA LEU A 33 -10.33 -6.67 1.54
C LEU A 33 -9.91 -7.98 2.20
N THR A 34 -9.81 -9.05 1.41
CA THR A 34 -9.21 -10.30 1.88
C THR A 34 -7.71 -10.11 2.07
N ARG A 35 -7.09 -10.96 2.89
CA ARG A 35 -5.64 -10.93 3.12
C ARG A 35 -4.84 -11.04 1.82
N GLY A 36 -5.26 -11.87 0.88
CA GLY A 36 -4.60 -12.02 -0.42
C GLY A 36 -4.63 -10.72 -1.21
N GLU A 37 -5.81 -10.08 -1.28
CA GLU A 37 -6.00 -8.80 -1.97
C GLU A 37 -5.19 -7.68 -1.31
N LYS A 38 -5.13 -7.63 0.02
CA LYS A 38 -4.30 -6.69 0.75
C LYS A 38 -2.82 -6.84 0.39
N ILE A 39 -2.32 -8.08 0.32
CA ILE A 39 -0.94 -8.36 -0.07
C ILE A 39 -0.71 -7.92 -1.53
N SER A 40 -1.60 -8.27 -2.45
CA SER A 40 -1.46 -7.90 -3.86
C SER A 40 -1.51 -6.39 -4.08
N ALA A 41 -2.38 -5.67 -3.36
CA ALA A 41 -2.46 -4.21 -3.40
C ALA A 41 -1.17 -3.58 -2.86
N LEU A 42 -0.67 -4.05 -1.72
CA LEU A 42 0.60 -3.57 -1.15
C LEU A 42 1.80 -3.91 -2.04
N GLU A 43 1.82 -5.06 -2.71
CA GLU A 43 2.87 -5.41 -3.68
C GLU A 43 2.90 -4.46 -4.86
N ARG A 44 1.73 -4.10 -5.38
CA ARG A 44 1.60 -3.13 -6.46
C ARG A 44 2.05 -1.74 -6.01
N TRP A 45 1.60 -1.31 -4.84
CA TRP A 45 2.01 -0.02 -4.27
C TRP A 45 3.52 0.06 -4.07
N ALA A 46 4.14 -0.99 -3.52
CA ALA A 46 5.60 -1.05 -3.36
C ALA A 46 6.32 -0.87 -4.70
N HIS A 47 5.83 -1.52 -5.76
CA HIS A 47 6.43 -1.43 -7.09
C HIS A 47 6.30 -0.02 -7.70
N ASP A 48 5.17 0.66 -7.52
CA ASP A 48 5.01 2.04 -7.99
C ASP A 48 5.92 3.02 -7.22
N VAL A 49 6.04 2.87 -5.90
CA VAL A 49 6.94 3.68 -5.06
C VAL A 49 8.41 3.41 -5.43
N ASP A 50 8.80 2.14 -5.58
CA ASP A 50 10.15 1.75 -6.00
C ASP A 50 10.51 2.31 -7.38
N ARG A 51 9.57 2.29 -8.33
CA ARG A 51 9.75 2.93 -9.64
C ARG A 51 9.95 4.44 -9.54
N ARG A 52 9.23 5.12 -8.64
CA ARG A 52 9.41 6.57 -8.40
C ARG A 52 10.80 6.86 -7.83
N LEU A 53 11.25 6.06 -6.87
CA LEU A 53 12.60 6.15 -6.30
C LEU A 53 13.69 5.88 -7.35
N ALA A 54 13.54 4.82 -8.15
CA ALA A 54 14.47 4.47 -9.23
C ALA A 54 14.51 5.55 -10.31
N SER A 55 13.36 6.11 -10.68
CA SER A 55 13.25 7.22 -11.65
C SER A 55 13.89 8.51 -11.12
N GLY A 56 13.90 8.72 -9.79
CA GLY A 56 14.65 9.80 -9.16
C GLY A 56 16.17 9.62 -9.19
N TYR A 57 16.65 8.37 -9.28
CA TYR A 57 18.08 8.04 -9.34
C TYR A 57 18.69 8.17 -10.75
N GLU A 58 17.90 7.96 -11.82
CA GLU A 58 18.39 7.94 -13.22
C GLU A 58 18.52 9.34 -13.88
N GLY A 59 18.87 10.38 -13.12
CA GLY A 59 19.43 11.62 -13.71
C GLY A 59 18.64 12.91 -13.52
N MET A 60 17.68 12.99 -12.60
CA MET A 60 17.15 14.29 -12.14
C MET A 60 17.15 14.37 -10.61
N PRO A 61 17.74 15.41 -9.98
CA PRO A 61 17.71 15.56 -8.54
C PRO A 61 16.26 15.75 -8.08
N THR A 62 15.71 14.74 -7.41
CA THR A 62 14.35 14.77 -6.87
C THR A 62 14.37 15.48 -5.53
N TYR A 63 14.49 16.81 -5.57
CA TYR A 63 14.45 17.66 -4.37
C TYR A 63 13.16 17.42 -3.57
N GLY A 64 13.24 16.61 -2.51
CA GLY A 64 12.28 16.57 -1.40
C GLY A 64 11.33 15.37 -1.31
N THR A 65 11.18 14.55 -2.36
CA THR A 65 10.23 13.41 -2.35
C THR A 65 10.88 12.08 -1.98
N GLU A 66 12.19 11.92 -2.23
CA GLU A 66 12.99 10.73 -1.90
C GLU A 66 12.83 10.22 -0.46
N PRO A 67 12.89 11.08 0.60
CA PRO A 67 12.73 10.58 1.96
C PRO A 67 11.30 10.09 2.25
N ARG A 68 10.30 10.65 1.55
CA ARG A 68 8.89 10.28 1.74
C ARG A 68 8.56 8.98 1.04
N ASP A 69 8.98 8.81 -0.22
CA ASP A 69 8.79 7.57 -0.96
C ASP A 69 9.60 6.42 -0.32
N ALA A 70 10.82 6.67 0.16
CA ALA A 70 11.62 5.65 0.85
C ALA A 70 11.00 5.20 2.18
N GLU A 71 10.44 6.12 2.97
CA GLU A 71 9.68 5.77 4.17
C GLU A 71 8.41 5.00 3.81
N LEU A 72 7.65 5.47 2.81
CA LEU A 72 6.44 4.79 2.35
C LEU A 72 6.71 3.35 1.90
N LEU A 73 7.78 3.13 1.12
CA LEU A 73 8.19 1.78 0.71
C LEU A 73 8.49 0.89 1.92
N ARG A 74 9.20 1.43 2.92
CA ARG A 74 9.49 0.71 4.17
C ARG A 74 8.21 0.35 4.92
N GLU A 75 7.25 1.28 5.03
CA GLU A 75 5.97 1.06 5.69
C GLU A 75 5.15 -0.03 4.98
N ILE A 76 5.14 -0.03 3.64
CA ILE A 76 4.47 -1.04 2.81
C ILE A 76 5.07 -2.44 3.07
N GLU A 77 6.40 -2.57 3.09
CA GLU A 77 7.08 -3.84 3.34
C GLU A 77 6.85 -4.35 4.78
N LEU A 78 6.77 -3.45 5.76
CA LEU A 78 6.40 -3.79 7.14
C LEU A 78 4.96 -4.30 7.22
N ALA A 79 4.02 -3.62 6.56
CA ALA A 79 2.61 -4.01 6.48
C ALA A 79 2.45 -5.40 5.82
N LYS A 80 3.13 -5.65 4.70
CA LYS A 80 3.15 -6.96 4.03
C LYS A 80 3.72 -8.04 4.95
N SER A 81 4.82 -7.75 5.63
CA SER A 81 5.46 -8.68 6.56
C SER A 81 4.54 -9.02 7.74
N ALA A 82 3.81 -8.04 8.28
CA ALA A 82 2.83 -8.25 9.34
C ALA A 82 1.67 -9.12 8.85
N LEU A 83 1.13 -8.86 7.67
CA LEU A 83 0.10 -9.70 7.05
C LEU A 83 0.60 -11.13 6.82
N LYS A 84 1.83 -11.31 6.29
CA LYS A 84 2.44 -12.63 6.07
C LYS A 84 2.62 -13.40 7.38
N ARG A 85 3.14 -12.75 8.42
CA ARG A 85 3.40 -13.37 9.73
C ARG A 85 2.13 -13.68 10.53
N GLY A 86 1.14 -12.79 10.48
CA GLY A 86 -0.15 -12.96 11.17
C GLY A 86 -1.03 -14.09 10.62
N GLY A 87 -0.74 -14.60 9.42
CA GLY A 87 -1.39 -15.80 8.87
C GLY A 87 -0.59 -17.09 9.00
N ASP A 88 0.62 -17.03 9.56
CA ASP A 88 1.50 -18.19 9.80
C ASP A 88 1.42 -18.67 11.27
N ALA A 89 0.77 -17.90 12.16
CA ALA A 89 0.52 -18.28 13.55
C ALA A 89 -0.69 -19.21 13.74
N GLY A 90 -0.99 -20.02 12.72
CA GLY A 90 -2.14 -20.92 12.68
C GLY A 90 -1.83 -22.17 11.86
N ALA A 91 -0.83 -22.95 12.29
CA ALA A 91 -0.61 -24.32 11.88
C ALA A 91 -0.19 -25.16 13.09
#